data_AF-A0A1B6GI00-F1
#
_entry.id   AF-A0A1B6GI00-F1
#
_cell.length_a   1.000
_cell.length_b   1.000
_cell.length_c   1.000
_cell.angle_alpha   90.00
_cell.angle_beta   90.00
_cell.angle_gamma   90.00
#
_symmetry.space_group_name_H-M   'P 1'
#
loop_
_entity.id
_entity.type
_entity.pdbx_description
1 polymer ?
#
loop_
_entity_poly.entity_id
_entity_poly.type
_entity_poly.pdbx_seq_one_letter_code
_entity_poly.pdbx_strand_id
1 'polypeptide(L)'
;VNQAFPLKEVKSRKNVKKKRWFNAELAKMKEECDLYYYLKKHTNNPDIACKYKSVKIEYKNLLMKAKLEYNSNLIANSRNKIKSAWNLINASFVRSLRRPA
;
A
#
# COMPACT_ATOMS: atom_id res chain seq x y z
N VAL A 1 -54.48 -2.56 -9.79
CA VAL A 1 -53.19 -2.72 -10.48
C VAL A 1 -52.29 -3.55 -9.57
N ASN A 2 -52.07 -4.83 -9.90
CA ASN A 2 -51.24 -5.74 -9.09
C ASN A 2 -49.78 -5.63 -9.55
N GLN A 3 -49.01 -4.73 -8.92
CA GLN A 3 -47.55 -4.69 -9.08
C GLN A 3 -46.91 -5.65 -8.07
N ALA A 4 -46.54 -6.83 -8.54
CA ALA A 4 -45.68 -7.74 -7.79
C ALA A 4 -44.22 -7.33 -8.01
N PHE A 5 -43.59 -6.70 -7.02
CA PHE A 5 -42.14 -6.47 -7.03
C PHE A 5 -41.44 -7.69 -6.44
N PRO A 6 -40.60 -8.42 -7.21
CA PRO A 6 -39.89 -9.56 -6.67
C PRO A 6 -38.86 -9.08 -5.63
N LEU A 7 -39.09 -9.44 -4.37
CA LEU A 7 -38.12 -9.22 -3.30
C LEU A 7 -36.92 -10.13 -3.57
N LYS A 8 -35.78 -9.52 -3.92
CA LYS A 8 -34.52 -10.23 -4.12
C LYS A 8 -33.76 -10.27 -2.80
N GLU A 9 -33.51 -11.46 -2.29
CA GLU A 9 -32.61 -11.63 -1.16
C GLU A 9 -31.16 -11.33 -1.57
N VAL A 10 -30.61 -10.23 -1.05
CA VAL A 10 -29.21 -9.87 -1.25
C VAL A 10 -28.40 -10.42 -0.09
N LYS A 11 -27.55 -11.43 -0.37
CA LYS A 11 -26.59 -11.92 0.63
C LYS A 11 -25.61 -10.82 0.99
N SER A 12 -25.67 -10.34 2.23
CA SER A 12 -24.68 -9.42 2.79
C SER A 12 -23.31 -10.10 2.82
N ARG A 13 -22.34 -9.53 2.11
CA ARG A 13 -20.96 -10.04 2.13
C ARG A 13 -20.30 -9.57 3.42
N LYS A 14 -19.78 -10.50 4.22
CA LYS A 14 -18.96 -10.17 5.39
C LYS A 14 -17.77 -9.31 4.95
N ASN A 15 -17.63 -8.13 5.56
CA ASN A 15 -16.50 -7.23 5.33
C ASN A 15 -15.26 -7.80 6.02
N VAL A 16 -14.52 -8.66 5.32
CA VAL A 16 -13.25 -9.17 5.82
C VAL A 16 -12.24 -8.03 5.80
N LYS A 17 -11.68 -7.68 6.96
CA LYS A 17 -10.58 -6.71 7.06
C LYS A 17 -9.42 -7.21 6.19
N LYS A 18 -9.08 -6.44 5.16
CA LYS A 18 -7.95 -6.78 4.28
C LYS A 18 -6.65 -6.66 5.08
N LYS A 19 -5.82 -7.71 5.04
CA LYS A 19 -4.46 -7.66 5.59
C LYS A 19 -3.71 -6.50 4.92
N ARG A 20 -3.12 -5.60 5.71
CA ARG A 20 -2.39 -4.44 5.19
C ARG A 20 -0.94 -4.86 4.91
N TRP A 21 -0.36 -4.39 3.81
CA TRP A 21 1.06 -4.59 3.48
C TRP A 21 1.99 -3.71 4.34
N PHE A 22 1.45 -2.67 4.97
CA PHE A 22 2.20 -1.77 5.84
C PHE A 22 2.34 -2.41 7.23
N ASN A 23 3.57 -2.71 7.63
CA ASN A 23 3.91 -3.40 8.88
C ASN A 23 4.56 -2.44 9.90
N ALA A 24 4.81 -2.94 11.12
CA ALA A 24 5.40 -2.14 12.19
C ALA A 24 6.85 -1.68 11.89
N GLU A 25 7.60 -2.49 11.16
CA GLU A 25 8.97 -2.16 10.73
C GLU A 25 8.99 -0.93 9.80
N LEU A 26 8.07 -0.89 8.82
CA LEU A 26 7.90 0.28 7.95
C LEU A 26 7.44 1.52 8.71
N ALA A 27 6.62 1.35 9.75
CA ALA A 27 6.22 2.46 10.62
C ALA A 27 7.45 3.06 11.33
N LYS A 28 8.28 2.20 11.94
CA LYS A 28 9.51 2.61 12.61
C LYS A 28 10.48 3.32 11.67
N MET A 29 10.70 2.77 10.47
CA MET A 29 11.58 3.40 9.47
C MET A 29 11.04 4.74 8.95
N LYS A 30 9.71 4.88 8.90
CA LYS A 30 9.07 6.15 8.56
C LYS A 30 9.30 7.19 9.66
N GLU A 31 9.13 6.81 10.93
CA GLU A 31 9.41 7.68 12.07
C GLU A 31 10.87 8.15 12.07
N GLU A 32 11.80 7.26 11.77
CA GLU A 32 13.22 7.59 11.64
C GLU A 32 13.48 8.55 10.46
N CYS A 33 12.84 8.33 9.30
CA CYS A 33 12.88 9.28 8.18
C CYS A 33 12.37 10.67 8.58
N ASP A 34 11.25 10.72 9.30
CA ASP A 34 10.61 11.96 9.73
C ASP A 34 11.50 12.71 10.74
N LEU A 35 12.17 11.98 11.65
CA LEU A 35 13.15 12.52 12.59
C LEU A 35 14.35 13.16 11.86
N TYR A 36 15.00 12.43 10.95
CA TYR A 36 16.15 12.99 10.22
C TYR A 36 15.74 14.12 9.28
N TYR A 37 14.52 14.11 8.74
CA TYR A 37 13.99 15.23 7.98
C TYR A 37 13.84 16.47 8.85
N TYR A 38 13.28 16.32 10.06
CA TYR A 38 13.17 17.39 11.03
C TYR A 38 14.55 17.93 11.40
N LEU A 39 15.49 17.07 11.80
CA LEU A 39 16.85 17.48 12.14
C LEU A 39 17.52 18.20 10.98
N LYS A 40 17.46 17.67 9.75
CA LYS A 40 18.01 18.33 8.55
C LYS A 40 17.43 19.72 8.32
N LYS A 41 16.15 19.93 8.62
CA LYS A 41 15.48 21.23 8.42
C LYS A 41 15.92 22.26 9.46
N HIS A 42 16.22 21.82 10.68
CA HIS A 42 16.52 22.70 11.82
C HIS A 42 18.00 22.78 12.17
N THR A 43 18.84 21.94 11.57
CA THR A 43 20.29 21.95 11.73
C THR A 43 20.93 22.12 10.35
N ASN A 44 21.90 23.03 10.25
CA ASN A 44 22.65 23.22 8.99
C ASN A 44 23.82 22.22 8.88
N ASN A 45 23.64 21.01 9.41
CA ASN A 45 24.69 19.99 9.48
C ASN A 45 24.65 19.08 8.24
N PRO A 46 25.74 19.03 7.43
CA PRO A 46 25.80 18.20 6.23
C PRO A 46 25.69 16.70 6.52
N ASP A 47 26.17 16.22 7.67
CA ASP A 47 26.13 14.80 8.04
C ASP A 47 24.70 14.31 8.22
N ILE A 48 23.84 15.14 8.82
CA ILE A 48 22.42 14.86 9.01
C ILE A 48 21.72 14.81 7.65
N ALA A 49 22.10 15.68 6.71
CA ALA A 49 21.57 15.65 5.36
C ALA A 49 21.96 14.36 4.61
N CYS A 50 23.21 13.90 4.76
CA CYS A 50 23.67 12.62 4.22
C CYS A 50 22.92 11.45 4.86
N LYS A 51 22.77 11.44 6.18
CA LYS A 51 22.06 10.38 6.90
C LYS A 51 20.58 10.31 6.50
N TYR A 52 19.90 11.45 6.39
CA TYR A 52 18.53 11.51 5.88
C TYR A 52 18.40 10.87 4.49
N LYS A 53 19.34 11.16 3.56
CA LYS A 53 19.31 10.56 2.22
C LYS A 53 19.41 9.04 2.31
N SER A 54 20.34 8.50 3.10
CA SER A 54 20.53 7.06 3.27
C SER A 54 19.28 6.38 3.84
N VAL A 55 18.74 6.89 4.95
CA VAL A 55 17.55 6.33 5.60
C VAL A 55 16.33 6.41 4.68
N LYS A 56 16.18 7.50 3.93
CA LYS A 56 15.09 7.64 2.94
C LYS A 56 15.18 6.60 1.81
N ILE A 57 16.38 6.30 1.32
CA ILE A 57 16.59 5.28 0.30
C ILE A 57 16.22 3.91 0.85
N GLU A 58 16.71 3.59 2.05
CA GLU A 58 16.41 2.33 2.73
C GLU A 58 14.91 2.14 2.97
N TYR A 59 14.23 3.17 3.49
CA TYR A 59 12.78 3.15 3.67
C TYR A 59 12.04 2.90 2.35
N LYS A 60 12.44 3.54 1.25
CA LYS A 60 11.83 3.29 -0.07
C LYS A 60 12.05 1.84 -0.52
N ASN A 61 13.24 1.29 -0.31
CA ASN A 61 13.55 -0.09 -0.66
C ASN A 61 12.70 -1.08 0.15
N LEU A 62 12.57 -0.87 1.46
CA LEU A 62 11.69 -1.67 2.32
C LEU A 62 10.22 -1.55 1.88
N LEU A 63 9.77 -0.34 1.54
CA LEU A 63 8.41 -0.12 1.06
C LEU A 63 8.11 -0.90 -0.23
N MET A 64 9.08 -0.95 -1.14
CA MET A 64 8.97 -1.72 -2.37
C MET A 64 8.94 -3.22 -2.09
N LYS A 65 9.86 -3.72 -1.25
CA LYS A 65 9.92 -5.13 -0.83
C LYS A 65 8.61 -5.58 -0.19
N ALA A 66 8.09 -4.84 0.79
CA ALA A 66 6.85 -5.18 1.48
C ALA A 66 5.63 -5.22 0.55
N LYS A 67 5.55 -4.29 -0.42
CA LYS A 67 4.48 -4.31 -1.43
C LYS A 67 4.60 -5.51 -2.36
N LEU A 68 5.81 -5.82 -2.81
CA LEU A 68 6.07 -6.96 -3.68
C LEU A 68 5.71 -8.26 -2.96
N GLU A 69 6.23 -8.45 -1.74
CA GLU A 69 5.95 -9.61 -0.91
C GLU A 69 4.45 -9.77 -0.65
N TYR A 70 3.75 -8.69 -0.28
CA TYR A 70 2.30 -8.72 -0.09
C TYR A 70 1.55 -9.15 -1.36
N ASN A 71 1.91 -8.59 -2.51
CA ASN A 71 1.27 -8.93 -3.78
C ASN A 71 1.54 -10.38 -4.17
N SER A 72 2.80 -10.84 -4.03
CA SER A 72 3.19 -12.23 -4.26
C SER A 72 2.40 -13.18 -3.38
N ASN A 73 2.30 -12.88 -2.08
CA ASN A 73 1.51 -13.65 -1.12
C ASN A 73 0.01 -13.63 -1.45
N LEU A 74 -0.52 -12.49 -1.90
CA LEU A 74 -1.93 -12.37 -2.32
C LEU A 74 -2.23 -13.27 -3.52
N ILE A 75 -1.34 -13.31 -4.52
CA ILE A 75 -1.48 -14.16 -5.70
C ILE A 75 -1.33 -15.63 -5.31
N ALA A 76 -0.28 -15.96 -4.56
CA ALA A 76 0.03 -17.35 -4.18
C ALA A 76 -1.09 -18.01 -3.39
N ASN A 77 -1.70 -17.27 -2.45
CA ASN A 77 -2.80 -17.76 -1.60
C ASN A 77 -4.18 -17.61 -2.25
N SER A 78 -4.28 -17.10 -3.47
CA SER A 78 -5.56 -16.95 -4.15
C SER A 78 -6.04 -18.24 -4.81
N ARG A 79 -7.35 -18.48 -4.77
CA ARG A 79 -7.97 -19.62 -5.47
C ARG A 79 -7.78 -19.55 -7.00
N ASN A 80 -7.67 -18.34 -7.55
CA ASN A 80 -7.41 -18.12 -8.97
C ASN A 80 -6.28 -17.10 -9.12
N LYS A 81 -5.08 -17.60 -9.38
CA LYS A 81 -3.83 -16.83 -9.46
C LYS A 81 -3.86 -15.83 -10.62
N ILE A 82 -4.29 -16.28 -11.80
CA ILE A 82 -4.35 -15.47 -13.03
C ILE A 82 -5.31 -14.29 -12.83
N LYS A 83 -6.53 -14.55 -12.35
CA LYS A 83 -7.51 -13.48 -12.10
C LYS A 83 -7.00 -12.50 -11.03
N SER A 84 -6.34 -12.99 -9.99
CA SER A 84 -5.79 -12.14 -8.93
C SER A 84 -4.64 -11.26 -9.43
N ALA A 85 -3.76 -11.80 -10.26
CA ALA A 85 -2.70 -11.03 -10.93
C ALA A 85 -3.29 -9.95 -11.85
N TRP A 86 -4.26 -10.31 -12.70
CA TRP A 86 -4.95 -9.34 -13.56
C TRP A 86 -5.65 -8.23 -12.77
N ASN A 87 -6.30 -8.57 -11.66
CA ASN A 87 -6.92 -7.58 -10.78
C ASN A 87 -5.88 -6.59 -10.20
N LEU A 88 -4.70 -7.08 -9.84
CA LEU A 88 -3.60 -6.23 -9.34
C LEU A 88 -3.07 -5.30 -10.44
N ILE A 89 -2.84 -5.82 -11.64
CA ILE A 89 -2.39 -5.04 -12.80
C ILE A 89 -3.41 -3.95 -13.13
N ASN A 90 -4.69 -4.31 -13.25
CA ASN A 90 -5.75 -3.35 -13.55
C ASN A 90 -5.89 -2.30 -12.44
N ALA A 91 -5.78 -2.69 -11.17
CA ALA A 91 -5.80 -1.75 -10.06
C ALA A 91 -4.61 -0.77 -10.08
N SER A 92 -3.43 -1.20 -10.52
CA SER A 92 -2.28 -0.28 -10.69
C SER A 92 -2.48 0.71 -11.84
N PHE A 93 -3.03 0.27 -12.97
CA PHE A 93 -3.27 1.11 -14.13
C PHE A 93 -4.33 2.19 -13.87
N VAL A 94 -5.42 1.84 -13.19
CA VAL A 94 -6.46 2.82 -12.80
C VAL A 94 -5.90 3.90 -11.85
N ARG A 95 -4.92 3.56 -11.00
CA ARG A 95 -4.29 4.53 -10.11
C ARG A 95 -3.36 5.50 -10.82
N SER A 96 -2.66 5.08 -11.87
CA SER A 96 -1.81 5.99 -12.66
C SER A 96 -2.62 7.01 -13.45
N LEU A 97 -3.78 6.61 -13.97
CA LEU A 97 -4.68 7.50 -14.73
C LEU A 97 -5.35 8.59 -13.88
N ARG A 98 -5.42 8.43 -12.55
CA ARG A 98 -6.10 9.36 -11.64
C ARG A 98 -5.20 10.43 -11.03
N ARG A 99 -3.92 10.50 -11.40
CA ARG A 99 -3.05 11.61 -10.98
C ARG A 99 -3.20 12.77 -11.96
N PRO A 100 -3.77 13.93 -11.56
CA PRO A 100 -3.68 15.13 -12.38
C PRO A 100 -2.20 15.51 -12.55
N ALA A 101 -1.85 16.02 -13.73
CA ALA A 101 -0.52 16.48 -14.11
C ALA A 101 -0.03 17.63 -13.22
#